data_AF-A0A3M2C0Q4-F1
#
_entry.id   AF-A0A3M2C0Q4-F1
#
_cell.length_a   1.000
_cell.length_b   1.000
_cell.length_c   1.000
_cell.angle_alpha   90.00
_cell.angle_beta   90.00
_cell.angle_gamma   90.00
#
_symmetry.space_group_name_H-M   'P 1'
#
loop_
_entity.id
_entity.type
_entity.pdbx_description
1 polymer ?
#
loop_
_entity_poly.entity_id
_entity_poly.type
_entity_poly.pdbx_seq_one_letter_code
_entity_poly.pdbx_strand_id
1 'polypeptide(L)'
;MSKQFDVAVVGATGAVGATMIKILEERQFPVRHLYPLASARSAGKSVQFRGESIVIQDLAEFDFSRTQIGLFSAGGSVSREFALKAGQAGCIVIDNTSEFRYRDDIPLVVPEVNAHAISEYKNHNIIANPNCSTIQMLVALKPIHDVADISRINVCTYQAVSGSGKRAIEELYEQCKVILDGEQPVPEVYPKPIAFNVLPHIDTFQENGYTREEMKMV
;
A
#
# COMPACT_ATOMS: atom_id res chain seq x y z
N MET A 1 -3.73 -16.68 27.33
CA MET A 1 -3.94 -16.72 25.86
C MET A 1 -3.50 -15.38 25.31
N SER A 2 -2.75 -15.35 24.19
CA SER A 2 -2.41 -14.09 23.52
C SER A 2 -3.69 -13.40 23.03
N LYS A 3 -3.77 -12.08 23.18
CA LYS A 3 -4.90 -11.29 22.67
C LYS A 3 -5.00 -11.47 21.16
N GLN A 4 -6.20 -11.83 20.66
CA GLN A 4 -6.47 -11.97 19.23
C GLN A 4 -7.29 -10.80 18.70
N PHE A 5 -7.25 -10.56 17.38
CA PHE A 5 -7.90 -9.44 16.71
C PHE A 5 -8.68 -9.87 15.47
N ASP A 6 -9.83 -9.26 15.24
CA ASP A 6 -10.58 -9.30 13.99
C ASP A 6 -10.00 -8.26 13.03
N VAL A 7 -9.59 -8.71 11.84
CA VAL A 7 -8.81 -7.90 10.89
C VAL A 7 -9.52 -7.82 9.55
N ALA A 8 -9.80 -6.61 9.08
CA ALA A 8 -10.22 -6.36 7.70
C ALA A 8 -9.02 -6.09 6.80
N VAL A 9 -9.05 -6.61 5.56
CA VAL A 9 -8.10 -6.25 4.50
C VAL A 9 -8.88 -5.70 3.32
N VAL A 10 -8.83 -4.38 3.13
CA VAL A 10 -9.51 -3.68 2.05
C VAL A 10 -8.62 -3.62 0.81
N GLY A 11 -9.13 -4.14 -0.31
CA GLY A 11 -8.33 -4.35 -1.51
C GLY A 11 -7.67 -5.73 -1.55
N ALA A 12 -8.32 -6.74 -0.94
CA ALA A 12 -7.78 -8.09 -0.77
C ALA A 12 -7.38 -8.80 -2.09
N THR A 13 -7.95 -8.40 -3.24
CA THR A 13 -7.62 -8.94 -4.56
C THR A 13 -6.46 -8.24 -5.26
N GLY A 14 -6.01 -7.09 -4.75
CA GLY A 14 -4.85 -6.37 -5.27
C GLY A 14 -3.53 -7.03 -4.85
N ALA A 15 -2.45 -6.71 -5.56
CA ALA A 15 -1.12 -7.26 -5.27
C ALA A 15 -0.67 -7.02 -3.82
N VAL A 16 -0.89 -5.80 -3.30
CA VAL A 16 -0.56 -5.45 -1.92
C VAL A 16 -1.50 -6.11 -0.92
N GLY A 17 -2.82 -6.11 -1.15
CA GLY A 17 -3.78 -6.74 -0.24
C GLY A 17 -3.54 -8.25 -0.09
N ALA A 18 -3.26 -8.94 -1.20
CA ALA A 18 -2.86 -10.35 -1.17
C ALA A 18 -1.55 -10.55 -0.38
N THR A 19 -0.59 -9.63 -0.53
CA THR A 19 0.66 -9.66 0.25
C THR A 19 0.42 -9.42 1.73
N MET A 20 -0.47 -8.50 2.11
CA MET A 20 -0.85 -8.26 3.50
C MET A 20 -1.40 -9.53 4.17
N ILE A 21 -2.31 -10.24 3.48
CA ILE A 21 -2.88 -11.51 3.98
C ILE A 21 -1.79 -12.56 4.18
N LYS A 22 -0.89 -12.71 3.20
CA LYS A 22 0.26 -13.62 3.26
C LYS A 22 1.18 -13.29 4.44
N ILE A 23 1.49 -12.00 4.65
CA ILE A 23 2.36 -11.56 5.76
C ILE A 23 1.70 -11.74 7.12
N LEU A 24 0.38 -11.54 7.24
CA LEU A 24 -0.36 -11.86 8.46
C LEU A 24 -0.22 -13.35 8.84
N GLU A 25 -0.23 -14.23 7.85
CA GLU A 25 -0.04 -15.67 8.04
C GLU A 25 1.42 -16.02 8.37
N GLU A 26 2.38 -15.59 7.55
CA GLU A 26 3.81 -15.88 7.71
C GLU A 26 4.35 -15.37 9.05
N ARG A 27 3.91 -14.19 9.49
CA ARG A 27 4.31 -13.60 10.78
C ARG A 27 3.48 -14.10 11.96
N GLN A 28 2.56 -15.04 11.73
CA GLN A 28 1.67 -15.59 12.74
C GLN A 28 0.94 -14.49 13.53
N PHE A 29 0.52 -13.41 12.86
CA PHE A 29 -0.21 -12.33 13.51
C PHE A 29 -1.46 -12.90 14.19
N PRO A 30 -1.81 -12.47 15.41
CA PRO A 30 -2.89 -13.10 16.18
C PRO A 30 -4.29 -12.72 15.66
N VAL A 31 -4.59 -13.08 14.41
CA VAL A 31 -5.89 -12.95 13.77
C VAL A 31 -6.86 -13.98 14.35
N ARG A 32 -8.02 -13.50 14.81
CA ARG A 32 -9.20 -14.28 15.19
C ARG A 32 -10.08 -14.56 13.97
N HIS A 33 -10.53 -13.50 13.30
CA HIS A 33 -11.25 -13.57 12.03
C HIS A 33 -10.61 -12.64 11.01
N LEU A 34 -10.41 -13.13 9.78
CA LEU A 34 -9.98 -12.33 8.64
C LEU A 34 -11.20 -11.96 7.80
N TYR A 35 -11.35 -10.68 7.50
CA TYR A 35 -12.39 -10.14 6.60
C TYR A 35 -11.72 -9.58 5.34
N PRO A 36 -11.55 -10.39 4.29
CA PRO A 36 -11.06 -9.90 3.01
C PRO A 36 -12.17 -9.11 2.30
N LEU A 37 -11.92 -7.84 2.00
CA LEU A 37 -12.90 -6.91 1.42
C LEU A 37 -12.41 -6.39 0.06
N ALA A 38 -13.34 -6.29 -0.88
CA ALA A 38 -13.09 -5.71 -2.20
C ALA A 38 -14.37 -5.10 -2.77
N SER A 39 -14.30 -4.52 -3.97
CA SER A 39 -15.49 -4.06 -4.71
C SER A 39 -16.47 -5.23 -4.98
N ALA A 40 -17.75 -4.93 -5.20
CA ALA A 40 -18.78 -5.85 -5.71
C ALA A 40 -18.30 -6.82 -6.81
N ARG A 41 -17.51 -6.35 -7.79
CA ARG A 41 -16.95 -7.19 -8.88
C ARG A 41 -16.10 -8.38 -8.39
N SER A 42 -15.49 -8.24 -7.21
CA SER A 42 -14.60 -9.24 -6.62
C SER A 42 -15.24 -9.98 -5.45
N ALA A 43 -16.40 -9.54 -4.96
CA ALA A 43 -17.14 -10.24 -3.92
C ALA A 43 -17.53 -11.65 -4.41
N GLY A 44 -17.53 -12.63 -3.50
CA GLY A 44 -17.79 -14.04 -3.81
C GLY A 44 -16.59 -14.84 -4.31
N LYS A 45 -15.48 -14.19 -4.71
CA LYS A 45 -14.18 -14.87 -4.86
C LYS A 45 -13.64 -15.28 -3.49
N SER A 46 -12.55 -16.05 -3.44
CA SER A 46 -11.89 -16.41 -2.19
C SER A 46 -10.39 -16.09 -2.17
N VAL A 47 -9.87 -15.97 -0.95
CA VAL A 47 -8.44 -15.92 -0.63
C VAL A 47 -8.09 -17.07 0.29
N GLN A 48 -6.84 -17.52 0.26
CA GLN A 48 -6.33 -18.54 1.20
C GLN A 48 -5.73 -17.85 2.42
N PHE A 49 -6.03 -18.37 3.61
CA PHE A 49 -5.42 -17.94 4.87
C PHE A 49 -5.44 -19.11 5.86
N ARG A 50 -4.27 -19.54 6.34
CA ARG A 50 -4.12 -20.65 7.30
C ARG A 50 -4.71 -21.98 6.81
N GLY A 51 -4.58 -22.23 5.51
CA GLY A 51 -5.14 -23.42 4.85
C GLY A 51 -6.66 -23.39 4.66
N GLU A 52 -7.33 -22.28 5.00
CA GLU A 52 -8.76 -22.08 4.80
C GLU A 52 -9.04 -21.13 3.64
N SER A 53 -10.08 -21.44 2.86
CA SER A 53 -10.59 -20.58 1.80
C SER A 53 -11.63 -19.61 2.36
N ILE A 54 -11.29 -18.33 2.45
CA ILE A 54 -12.16 -17.28 3.01
C ILE A 54 -12.78 -16.48 1.87
N VAL A 55 -14.11 -16.34 1.89
CA VAL A 55 -14.87 -15.60 0.87
C VAL A 55 -14.67 -14.09 1.03
N ILE A 56 -14.38 -13.43 -0.08
CA ILE A 56 -14.28 -11.98 -0.19
C ILE A 56 -15.69 -11.37 -0.09
N GLN A 57 -15.85 -10.42 0.84
CA GLN A 57 -17.10 -9.68 1.04
C GLN A 57 -17.06 -8.34 0.27
N ASP A 58 -18.24 -7.82 -0.06
CA ASP A 58 -18.37 -6.49 -0.63
C ASP A 58 -18.05 -5.43 0.44
N LEU A 59 -17.08 -4.57 0.13
CA LEU A 59 -16.70 -3.45 0.98
C LEU A 59 -17.86 -2.49 1.26
N ALA A 60 -18.74 -2.26 0.28
CA ALA A 60 -19.83 -1.30 0.41
C ALA A 60 -20.88 -1.72 1.46
N GLU A 61 -21.01 -3.01 1.69
CA GLU A 61 -22.00 -3.60 2.62
C GLU A 61 -21.38 -4.01 3.97
N PHE A 62 -20.07 -3.81 4.13
CA PHE A 62 -19.35 -4.30 5.31
C PHE A 62 -19.53 -3.40 6.54
N ASP A 63 -19.85 -4.03 7.68
CA ASP A 63 -19.90 -3.37 8.98
C ASP A 63 -18.53 -3.41 9.68
N PHE A 64 -17.86 -2.26 9.73
CA PHE A 64 -16.54 -2.10 10.35
C PHE A 64 -16.54 -2.23 11.87
N SER A 65 -17.68 -2.15 12.56
CA SER A 65 -17.76 -2.38 14.01
C SER A 65 -17.34 -3.81 14.41
N ARG A 66 -17.33 -4.73 13.44
CA ARG A 66 -16.89 -6.13 13.58
C ARG A 66 -15.36 -6.28 13.66
N THR A 67 -14.59 -5.22 13.40
CA THR A 67 -13.12 -5.30 13.24
C THR A 67 -12.40 -4.31 14.13
N GLN A 68 -11.30 -4.74 14.74
CA GLN A 68 -10.45 -3.82 15.52
C GLN A 68 -9.33 -3.21 14.66
N ILE A 69 -8.91 -3.89 13.58
CA ILE A 69 -7.84 -3.43 12.68
C ILE A 69 -8.30 -3.53 11.24
N GLY A 70 -8.07 -2.49 10.44
CA GLY A 70 -8.34 -2.45 9.02
C GLY A 70 -7.09 -2.10 8.23
N LEU A 71 -6.61 -3.00 7.37
CA LEU A 71 -5.48 -2.76 6.47
C LEU A 71 -6.01 -2.32 5.11
N PHE A 72 -5.75 -1.07 4.72
CA PHE A 72 -6.33 -0.48 3.52
C PHE A 72 -5.31 -0.37 2.40
N SER A 73 -5.63 -0.96 1.24
CA SER A 73 -4.80 -0.88 0.04
C SER A 73 -5.63 -1.00 -1.25
N ALA A 74 -6.71 -0.21 -1.35
CA ALA A 74 -7.64 -0.21 -2.49
C ALA A 74 -7.61 1.08 -3.33
N GLY A 75 -6.67 1.99 -3.06
CA GLY A 75 -6.53 3.28 -3.75
C GLY A 75 -7.16 4.44 -2.98
N GLY A 76 -6.65 5.65 -3.23
CA GLY A 76 -6.96 6.83 -2.40
C GLY A 76 -8.44 7.21 -2.37
N SER A 77 -9.18 7.02 -3.47
CA SER A 77 -10.63 7.28 -3.49
C SER A 77 -11.41 6.36 -2.54
N VAL A 78 -11.04 5.08 -2.47
CA VAL A 78 -11.64 4.11 -1.55
C VAL A 78 -11.28 4.46 -0.11
N SER A 79 -10.02 4.81 0.15
CA SER A 79 -9.59 5.24 1.49
C SER A 79 -10.30 6.52 1.94
N ARG A 80 -10.44 7.51 1.05
CA ARG A 80 -11.20 8.75 1.31
C ARG A 80 -12.64 8.46 1.74
N GLU A 81 -13.28 7.48 1.10
CA GLU A 81 -14.67 7.11 1.39
C GLU A 81 -14.82 6.25 2.66
N PHE A 82 -13.99 5.22 2.83
CA PHE A 82 -14.22 4.17 3.81
C PHE A 82 -13.34 4.26 5.06
N ALA A 83 -12.14 4.86 5.00
CA ALA A 83 -11.23 4.87 6.15
C ALA A 83 -11.81 5.67 7.33
N LEU A 84 -12.39 6.85 7.06
CA LEU A 84 -13.04 7.65 8.11
C LEU A 84 -14.27 6.93 8.69
N LYS A 85 -15.09 6.27 7.84
CA LYS A 85 -16.24 5.48 8.29
C LYS A 85 -15.80 4.32 9.20
N ALA A 86 -14.75 3.61 8.81
CA ALA A 86 -14.17 2.52 9.61
C ALA A 86 -13.60 3.04 10.94
N GLY A 87 -12.87 4.16 10.90
CA GLY A 87 -12.34 4.82 12.10
C GLY A 87 -13.43 5.23 13.09
N GLN A 88 -14.53 5.81 12.60
CA GLN A 88 -15.70 6.18 13.41
C GLN A 88 -16.43 4.96 13.99
N ALA A 89 -16.39 3.81 13.32
CA ALA A 89 -16.93 2.55 13.83
C ALA A 89 -16.02 1.86 14.88
N GLY A 90 -14.86 2.46 15.21
CA GLY A 90 -13.92 1.94 16.19
C GLY A 90 -12.82 1.03 15.63
N CYS A 91 -12.74 0.89 14.30
CA CYS A 91 -11.68 0.14 13.63
C CYS A 91 -10.42 1.02 13.48
N ILE A 92 -9.26 0.53 13.91
CA ILE A 92 -7.98 1.22 13.69
C ILE A 92 -7.52 0.95 12.26
N VAL A 93 -7.61 1.97 11.42
CA VAL A 93 -7.24 1.89 10.01
C VAL A 93 -5.74 2.15 9.84
N ILE A 94 -5.07 1.25 9.11
CA ILE A 94 -3.70 1.42 8.64
C ILE A 94 -3.78 1.55 7.12
N ASP A 95 -3.60 2.77 6.61
CA ASP A 95 -3.87 3.10 5.21
C ASP A 95 -2.59 3.19 4.37
N ASN A 96 -2.45 2.30 3.38
CA ASN A 96 -1.33 2.25 2.44
C ASN A 96 -1.55 3.11 1.18
N THR A 97 -2.43 4.12 1.26
CA THR A 97 -2.61 5.08 0.17
C THR A 97 -1.94 6.41 0.51
N SER A 98 -1.86 7.31 -0.48
CA SER A 98 -1.37 8.67 -0.22
C SER A 98 -2.43 9.59 0.40
N GLU A 99 -3.66 9.12 0.58
CA GLU A 99 -4.83 9.95 0.93
C GLU A 99 -4.62 10.74 2.23
N PHE A 100 -4.07 10.09 3.27
CA PHE A 100 -3.98 10.66 4.61
C PHE A 100 -2.55 11.05 5.03
N ARG A 101 -1.54 10.86 4.17
CA ARG A 101 -0.11 11.00 4.53
C ARG A 101 0.31 12.41 4.93
N TYR A 102 -0.38 13.42 4.43
CA TYR A 102 -0.02 14.84 4.60
C TYR A 102 -1.00 15.59 5.51
N ARG A 103 -1.80 14.86 6.28
CA ARG A 103 -2.70 15.45 7.25
C ARG A 103 -2.02 15.52 8.61
N ASP A 104 -1.88 16.72 9.15
CA ASP A 104 -1.21 16.98 10.43
C ASP A 104 -1.83 16.24 11.62
N ASP A 105 -3.11 15.86 11.50
CA ASP A 105 -3.86 15.14 12.54
C ASP A 105 -3.80 13.61 12.42
N ILE A 106 -3.07 13.06 11.43
CA ILE A 106 -2.92 11.62 11.18
C ILE A 106 -1.43 11.24 11.17
N PRO A 107 -0.99 10.28 12.01
CA PRO A 107 0.42 9.92 12.05
C PRO A 107 0.86 9.16 10.80
N LEU A 108 1.99 9.58 10.23
CA LEU A 108 2.72 8.90 9.16
C LEU A 108 3.85 8.07 9.76
N VAL A 109 3.75 6.74 9.71
CA VAL A 109 4.59 5.87 10.56
C VAL A 109 5.49 4.92 9.77
N VAL A 110 6.78 4.93 10.11
CA VAL A 110 7.72 3.82 9.90
C VAL A 110 8.15 3.31 11.27
N PRO A 111 7.82 2.07 11.67
CA PRO A 111 8.09 1.58 13.03
C PRO A 111 9.54 1.71 13.48
N GLU A 112 10.50 1.48 12.60
CA GLU A 112 11.94 1.57 12.87
C GLU A 112 12.43 3.02 13.03
N VAL A 113 11.61 4.02 12.69
CA VAL A 113 12.00 5.44 12.65
C VAL A 113 11.25 6.24 13.72
N ASN A 114 9.93 6.12 13.77
CA ASN A 114 9.06 6.96 14.59
C ASN A 114 7.89 6.19 15.22
N ALA A 115 8.11 4.97 15.73
CA ALA A 115 7.08 4.16 16.39
C ALA A 115 6.26 4.87 17.48
N HIS A 116 6.82 5.89 18.14
CA HIS A 116 6.10 6.68 19.15
C HIS A 116 4.86 7.40 18.59
N ALA A 117 4.92 7.82 17.32
CA ALA A 117 3.82 8.51 16.63
C ALA A 117 2.59 7.60 16.43
N ILE A 118 2.73 6.28 16.54
CA ILE A 118 1.59 5.36 16.49
C ILE A 118 0.51 5.81 17.48
N SER A 119 0.87 6.28 18.68
CA SER A 119 -0.08 6.68 19.72
C SER A 119 -1.06 7.79 19.31
N GLU A 120 -0.75 8.56 18.28
CA GLU A 120 -1.57 9.63 17.71
C GLU A 120 -2.72 9.10 16.84
N TYR A 121 -2.79 7.79 16.58
CA TYR A 121 -3.89 7.16 15.84
C TYR A 121 -5.27 7.54 16.40
N LYS A 122 -5.34 7.83 17.71
CA LYS A 122 -6.56 8.15 18.45
C LYS A 122 -7.29 9.40 17.95
N ASN A 123 -6.64 10.26 17.17
CA ASN A 123 -7.27 11.45 16.60
C ASN A 123 -8.43 11.08 15.65
N HIS A 124 -8.22 10.06 14.81
CA HIS A 124 -9.18 9.62 13.78
C HIS A 124 -9.40 8.12 13.70
N ASN A 125 -8.72 7.34 14.55
CA ASN A 125 -8.50 5.90 14.37
C ASN A 125 -7.83 5.56 13.01
N ILE A 126 -6.92 6.41 12.54
CA ILE A 126 -6.21 6.23 11.27
C ILE A 126 -4.70 6.39 11.51
N ILE A 127 -3.92 5.52 10.89
CA ILE A 127 -2.46 5.60 10.75
C ILE A 127 -2.16 5.55 9.26
N ALA A 128 -1.39 6.52 8.75
CA ALA A 128 -0.94 6.51 7.38
C ALA A 128 0.35 5.68 7.23
N ASN A 129 0.38 4.80 6.23
CA ASN A 129 1.58 4.07 5.84
C ASN A 129 2.30 4.83 4.70
N PRO A 130 3.62 5.13 4.82
CA PRO A 130 4.31 6.00 3.87
C PRO A 130 4.50 5.40 2.47
N ASN A 131 5.05 6.22 1.57
CA ASN A 131 5.45 5.74 0.24
C ASN A 131 6.55 4.67 0.35
N CYS A 132 6.53 3.68 -0.53
CA CYS A 132 7.47 2.55 -0.52
C CYS A 132 8.94 2.96 -0.62
N SER A 133 9.28 3.91 -1.49
CA SER A 133 10.63 4.46 -1.65
C SER A 133 11.08 5.21 -0.39
N THR A 134 10.16 5.95 0.23
CA THR A 134 10.41 6.65 1.50
C THR A 134 10.68 5.67 2.64
N ILE A 135 9.88 4.59 2.77
CA ILE A 135 10.06 3.58 3.83
C ILE A 135 11.46 2.97 3.76
N GLN A 136 11.86 2.43 2.61
CA GLN A 136 13.17 1.77 2.47
C GLN A 136 14.33 2.74 2.71
N MET A 137 14.19 3.99 2.28
CA MET A 137 15.20 5.03 2.47
C MET A 137 15.34 5.36 3.96
N LEU A 138 14.23 5.64 4.66
CA LEU A 138 14.29 6.05 6.05
C LEU A 138 14.73 4.93 7.00
N VAL A 139 14.36 3.67 6.74
CA VAL A 139 14.88 2.52 7.51
C VAL A 139 16.39 2.44 7.41
N ALA A 140 16.95 2.63 6.21
CA ALA A 140 18.40 2.60 6.01
C ALA A 140 19.12 3.82 6.61
N LEU A 141 18.51 5.01 6.53
CA LEU A 141 19.13 6.26 6.94
C LEU A 141 18.97 6.56 8.43
N LYS A 142 17.94 6.05 9.11
CA LYS A 142 17.66 6.39 10.52
C LYS A 142 18.86 6.13 11.45
N PRO A 143 19.54 4.97 11.43
CA PRO A 143 20.71 4.77 12.29
C PRO A 143 21.87 5.72 11.99
N ILE A 144 22.02 6.16 10.74
CA ILE A 144 23.04 7.13 10.34
C ILE A 144 22.66 8.51 10.89
N HIS A 145 21.41 8.93 10.67
CA HIS A 145 20.87 10.21 11.13
C HIS A 145 20.95 10.37 12.66
N ASP A 146 20.76 9.29 13.41
CA ASP A 146 20.84 9.31 14.88
C ASP A 146 22.27 9.58 15.41
N VAL A 147 23.30 9.27 14.62
CA VAL A 147 24.72 9.45 15.00
C VAL A 147 25.34 10.67 14.32
N ALA A 148 24.89 10.98 13.10
CA ALA A 148 25.36 12.10 12.30
C ALA A 148 24.16 12.71 11.57
N ASP A 149 23.82 13.94 11.95
CA ASP A 149 22.70 14.67 11.35
C ASP A 149 22.87 14.77 9.82
N ILE A 150 21.83 14.36 9.10
CA ILE A 150 21.84 14.29 7.64
C ILE A 150 21.24 15.59 7.12
N SER A 151 22.10 16.48 6.61
CA SER A 151 21.68 17.78 6.09
C SER A 151 21.16 17.73 4.64
N ARG A 152 21.53 16.71 3.86
CA ARG A 152 21.11 16.57 2.45
C ARG A 152 21.18 15.13 1.98
N ILE A 153 20.15 14.70 1.23
CA ILE A 153 20.09 13.41 0.53
C ILE A 153 20.04 13.68 -0.97
N ASN A 154 20.83 12.94 -1.75
CA ASN A 154 20.64 12.81 -3.20
C ASN A 154 20.29 11.36 -3.45
N VAL A 155 19.15 11.12 -4.11
CA VAL A 155 18.65 9.78 -4.37
C VAL A 155 18.19 9.70 -5.82
N CYS A 156 18.57 8.61 -6.48
CA CYS A 156 18.06 8.22 -7.79
C CYS A 156 17.42 6.85 -7.62
N THR A 157 16.15 6.73 -7.98
CA THR A 157 15.38 5.50 -7.76
C THR A 157 15.35 4.63 -9.00
N TYR A 158 15.42 3.31 -8.79
CA TYR A 158 15.23 2.30 -9.83
C TYR A 158 13.98 1.48 -9.46
N GLN A 159 12.80 2.07 -9.66
CA GLN A 159 11.54 1.50 -9.20
C GLN A 159 11.03 0.44 -10.17
N ALA A 160 10.62 -0.71 -9.64
CA ALA A 160 10.06 -1.81 -10.42
C ALA A 160 8.60 -1.52 -10.83
N VAL A 161 8.17 -2.12 -11.94
CA VAL A 161 6.80 -1.98 -12.47
C VAL A 161 5.70 -2.44 -11.52
N SER A 162 6.04 -3.24 -10.50
CA SER A 162 5.11 -3.69 -9.47
C SER A 162 4.50 -2.54 -8.66
N GLY A 163 5.17 -1.38 -8.59
CA GLY A 163 4.61 -0.16 -7.98
C GLY A 163 3.35 0.34 -8.69
N SER A 164 3.22 0.08 -9.98
CA SER A 164 2.05 0.41 -10.81
C SER A 164 0.99 -0.71 -10.82
N GLY A 165 1.18 -1.75 -9.99
CA GLY A 165 0.22 -2.84 -9.81
C GLY A 165 0.28 -3.95 -10.86
N LYS A 166 -0.66 -4.90 -10.76
CA LYS A 166 -0.64 -6.18 -11.50
C LYS A 166 -0.59 -6.00 -13.03
N ARG A 167 -1.36 -5.04 -13.56
CA ARG A 167 -1.41 -4.78 -15.01
C ARG A 167 -0.06 -4.36 -15.58
N ALA A 168 0.73 -3.59 -14.83
CA ALA A 168 2.05 -3.17 -15.27
C ALA A 168 3.07 -4.32 -15.25
N ILE A 169 2.92 -5.27 -14.33
CA ILE A 169 3.72 -6.51 -14.30
C ILE A 169 3.40 -7.36 -15.53
N GLU A 170 2.10 -7.53 -15.83
CA GLU A 170 1.63 -8.24 -17.01
C GLU A 170 2.11 -7.57 -18.31
N GLU A 171 2.01 -6.24 -18.40
CA GLU A 171 2.52 -5.48 -19.55
C GLU A 171 4.02 -5.69 -19.77
N LEU A 172 4.85 -5.56 -18.73
CA LEU A 172 6.28 -5.78 -18.86
C LEU A 172 6.57 -7.19 -19.40
N TYR A 173 5.88 -8.21 -18.87
CA TYR A 173 6.07 -9.58 -19.28
C TYR A 173 5.68 -9.82 -20.75
N GLU A 174 4.53 -9.31 -21.19
CA GLU A 174 4.08 -9.44 -22.58
C GLU A 174 4.97 -8.63 -23.55
N GLN A 175 5.36 -7.41 -23.18
CA GLN A 175 6.29 -6.61 -24.01
C GLN A 175 7.64 -7.32 -24.18
N CYS A 176 8.15 -7.98 -23.14
CA CYS A 176 9.38 -8.78 -23.26
C CYS A 176 9.23 -9.90 -24.32
N LYS A 177 8.11 -10.63 -24.34
CA LYS A 177 7.90 -11.67 -25.35
C LYS A 177 7.85 -11.11 -26.76
N VAL A 178 7.05 -10.06 -26.97
CA VAL A 178 6.89 -9.40 -28.27
C VAL A 178 8.25 -8.93 -28.83
N ILE A 179 9.08 -8.32 -28.00
CA ILE A 179 10.42 -7.89 -28.40
C ILE A 179 11.32 -9.07 -28.74
N LEU A 180 11.27 -10.15 -27.96
CA LEU A 180 12.08 -11.35 -28.21
C LEU A 180 11.67 -12.08 -29.50
N ASP A 181 10.42 -11.94 -29.93
CA ASP A 181 9.92 -12.41 -31.22
C ASP A 181 10.26 -11.47 -32.39
N GLY A 182 10.98 -10.37 -32.12
CA GLY A 182 11.40 -9.37 -33.12
C GLY A 182 10.32 -8.36 -33.49
N GLU A 183 9.23 -8.29 -32.73
CA GLU A 183 8.10 -7.40 -32.95
C GLU A 183 8.18 -6.13 -32.08
N GLN A 184 7.33 -5.14 -32.38
CA GLN A 184 7.28 -3.87 -31.65
C GLN A 184 6.21 -3.90 -30.55
N PRO A 185 6.56 -3.64 -29.28
CA PRO A 185 5.60 -3.63 -28.18
C PRO A 185 4.67 -2.43 -28.26
N VAL A 186 3.39 -2.64 -27.91
CA VAL A 186 2.43 -1.56 -27.72
C VAL A 186 2.27 -1.31 -26.22
N PRO A 187 2.48 -0.08 -25.73
CA PRO A 187 2.28 0.24 -24.32
C PRO A 187 0.81 0.54 -24.01
N GLU A 188 0.29 0.03 -22.89
CA GLU A 188 -1.11 0.24 -22.46
C GLU A 188 -1.22 0.97 -21.11
N VAL A 189 -0.33 0.65 -20.18
CA VAL A 189 -0.24 1.17 -18.81
C VAL A 189 0.71 2.35 -18.77
N TYR A 190 1.85 2.24 -19.43
CA TYR A 190 2.85 3.31 -19.50
C TYR A 190 2.69 4.15 -20.78
N PRO A 191 3.19 5.39 -20.82
CA PRO A 191 3.15 6.21 -22.04
C PRO A 191 4.13 5.73 -23.13
N LYS A 192 5.06 4.85 -22.77
CA LYS A 192 6.11 4.29 -23.64
C LYS A 192 6.37 2.83 -23.21
N PRO A 193 6.85 1.96 -24.11
CA PRO A 193 7.26 0.60 -23.74
C PRO A 193 8.25 0.62 -22.58
N ILE A 194 8.04 -0.27 -21.62
CA ILE A 194 8.87 -0.39 -20.41
C ILE A 194 9.86 -1.54 -20.52
N ALA A 195 9.56 -2.57 -21.31
CA ALA A 195 10.51 -3.67 -21.55
C ALA A 195 11.80 -3.13 -22.21
N PHE A 196 12.95 -3.51 -21.62
CA PHE A 196 14.28 -3.06 -22.02
C PHE A 196 14.45 -1.53 -22.08
N ASN A 197 13.69 -0.79 -21.27
CA ASN A 197 13.70 0.67 -21.24
C ASN A 197 13.73 1.20 -19.79
N VAL A 198 14.05 2.48 -19.64
CA VAL A 198 13.94 3.22 -18.37
C VAL A 198 13.13 4.50 -18.59
N LEU A 199 12.15 4.73 -17.71
CA LEU A 199 11.28 5.91 -17.79
C LEU A 199 11.59 6.85 -16.62
N PRO A 200 12.12 8.07 -16.86
CA PRO A 200 12.42 9.04 -15.81
C PRO A 200 11.16 9.83 -15.43
N HIS A 201 10.04 9.15 -15.21
CA HIS A 201 8.75 9.77 -14.94
C HIS A 201 7.84 8.78 -14.22
N ILE A 202 7.55 9.06 -12.95
CA ILE A 202 6.65 8.25 -12.12
C ILE A 202 5.65 9.20 -11.48
N ASP A 203 4.36 8.89 -11.65
CA ASP A 203 3.27 9.76 -11.21
C ASP A 203 3.24 11.11 -11.98
N THR A 204 2.41 12.06 -11.58
CA THR A 204 2.20 13.33 -12.33
C THR A 204 3.26 14.40 -12.04
N PHE A 205 3.70 15.13 -13.07
CA PHE A 205 4.50 16.35 -12.89
C PHE A 205 3.78 17.41 -12.03
N GLN A 206 4.57 18.13 -11.24
CA GLN A 206 4.18 19.28 -10.42
C GLN A 206 4.74 20.57 -11.04
N GLU A 207 4.24 21.73 -10.59
CA GLU A 207 4.66 23.04 -11.12
C GLU A 207 6.16 23.33 -10.95
N ASN A 208 6.80 22.73 -9.94
CA ASN A 208 8.22 22.90 -9.64
C ASN A 208 9.14 22.02 -10.52
N GLY A 209 8.58 21.26 -11.48
CA GLY A 209 9.32 20.37 -12.38
C GLY A 209 9.61 18.98 -11.82
N TYR A 210 9.38 18.74 -10.52
CA TYR A 210 9.41 17.40 -9.94
C TYR A 210 8.10 16.67 -10.22
N THR A 211 8.14 15.36 -10.16
CA THR A 211 7.00 14.45 -10.17
C THR A 211 6.41 14.31 -8.77
N ARG A 212 5.15 13.88 -8.70
CA ARG A 212 4.49 13.60 -7.42
C ARG A 212 5.18 12.46 -6.66
N GLU A 213 5.83 11.52 -7.35
CA GLU A 213 6.61 10.48 -6.68
C GLU A 213 7.86 11.05 -5.99
N GLU A 214 8.59 11.94 -6.66
CA GLU A 214 9.73 12.64 -6.05
C GLU A 214 9.29 13.49 -4.84
N MET A 215 8.15 14.19 -4.95
CA MET A 215 7.61 14.97 -3.84
C MET A 215 7.06 14.13 -2.67
N LYS A 216 6.88 12.80 -2.82
CA LYS A 216 6.56 11.90 -1.68
C LYS A 216 7.79 11.51 -0.86
N MET A 217 8.98 11.76 -1.40
CA MET A 217 10.26 11.47 -0.75
C MET A 217 10.83 12.69 0.00
N VAL A 218 10.11 13.81 -0.04
CA VAL A 218 10.38 15.07 0.67
C VAL A 218 9.39 15.20 1.82
#